data_AF-A0A3N5VUE4-F1
#
_entry.id   AF-A0A3N5VUE4-F1
#
_cell.length_a   1.000
_cell.length_b   1.000
_cell.length_c   1.000
_cell.angle_alpha   90.00
_cell.angle_beta   90.00
_cell.angle_gamma   90.00
#
_symmetry.space_group_name_H-M   'P 1'
#
loop_
_entity.id
_entity.type
_entity.pdbx_description
1 polymer ?
#
loop_
_entity_poly.entity_id
_entity_poly.type
_entity_poly.pdbx_seq_one_letter_code
_entity_poly.pdbx_strand_id
1 'polypeptide(L)'
;MSLDRIVRSYREGKRKRQSDLFSNVTNITRIIEDEKFVQSRRALRKNKLLNQLREENGNDNLVFELDMATEDAARNVASTYDRLGFILKHDKELEDEFIQWQSYVIADMWLLTKDLVTKKWRSKNQSYLKEFERIGKKALDIET
;
A
#
# COMPACT_ATOMS: atom_id res chain seq x y z
N MET A 1 -10.39 33.70 28.18
CA MET A 1 -9.83 32.34 28.42
C MET A 1 -8.55 32.48 29.23
N SER A 2 -8.34 31.67 30.28
CA SER A 2 -7.13 31.77 31.12
C SER A 2 -5.92 31.08 30.48
N LEU A 3 -4.71 31.59 30.74
CA LEU A 3 -3.43 31.03 30.28
C LEU A 3 -3.28 29.53 30.61
N ASP A 4 -3.71 29.12 31.80
CA ASP A 4 -3.67 27.71 32.21
C ASP A 4 -4.54 26.79 31.35
N ARG A 5 -5.70 27.27 30.87
CA ARG A 5 -6.55 26.51 29.96
C ARG A 5 -5.90 26.35 28.59
N ILE A 6 -5.22 27.37 28.10
CA ILE A 6 -4.47 27.33 26.83
C ILE A 6 -3.31 26.33 26.93
N VAL A 7 -2.53 26.37 28.02
CA VAL A 7 -1.41 25.44 28.24
C VAL A 7 -1.89 23.99 28.40
N ARG A 8 -3.00 23.74 29.11
CA ARG A 8 -3.59 22.40 29.23
C ARG A 8 -4.07 21.88 27.88
N SER A 9 -4.82 22.67 27.13
CA SER A 9 -5.29 22.31 25.78
C SER A 9 -4.12 22.00 24.84
N TYR A 10 -3.04 22.80 24.88
CA TYR A 10 -1.84 22.54 24.09
C TYR A 10 -1.15 21.22 24.47
N ARG A 11 -1.03 20.92 25.77
CA ARG A 11 -0.45 19.66 26.27
C ARG A 11 -1.32 18.45 25.90
N GLU A 12 -2.64 18.56 26.01
CA GLU A 12 -3.60 17.53 25.61
C GLU A 12 -3.53 17.28 24.10
N GLY A 13 -3.49 18.33 23.28
CA GLY A 13 -3.30 18.22 21.84
C GLY A 13 -1.95 17.61 21.46
N LYS A 14 -0.88 17.91 22.20
CA LYS A 14 0.44 17.26 22.01
C LYS A 14 0.40 15.77 22.35
N ARG A 15 -0.21 15.40 23.48
CA ARG A 15 -0.37 13.98 23.89
C ARG A 15 -1.20 13.19 22.90
N LYS A 16 -2.31 13.77 22.43
CA LYS A 16 -3.17 13.14 21.43
C LYS A 16 -2.42 12.88 20.13
N ARG A 17 -1.71 13.88 19.60
CA ARG A 17 -0.87 13.71 18.39
C ARG A 17 0.20 12.62 18.55
N GLN A 18 0.86 12.56 19.70
CA GLN A 18 1.84 11.49 19.98
C GLN A 18 1.20 10.10 20.05
N SER A 19 0.02 10.00 20.68
CA SER A 19 -0.74 8.75 20.75
C SER A 19 -1.20 8.29 19.35
N ASP A 20 -1.68 9.23 18.53
CA ASP A 20 -2.15 8.95 17.17
C ASP A 20 -0.98 8.49 16.29
N LEU A 21 0.18 9.13 16.38
CA LEU A 21 1.40 8.73 15.67
C LEU A 21 1.86 7.32 16.07
N PHE A 22 1.93 7.05 17.39
CA PHE A 22 2.31 5.72 17.89
C PHE A 22 1.34 4.64 17.42
N SER A 23 0.03 4.92 17.44
CA SER A 23 -1.00 4.00 16.95
C SER A 23 -0.85 3.75 15.45
N ASN A 24 -0.62 4.80 14.65
CA ASN A 24 -0.43 4.67 13.20
C ASN A 24 0.81 3.83 12.86
N VAL A 25 1.96 4.11 13.48
CA VAL A 25 3.20 3.33 13.29
C VAL A 25 2.99 1.86 13.69
N THR A 26 2.32 1.61 14.82
CA THR A 26 2.00 0.25 15.27
C THR A 26 1.10 -0.49 14.26
N ASN A 27 0.06 0.18 13.75
CA ASN A 27 -0.86 -0.39 12.79
C ASN A 27 -0.17 -0.69 11.45
N ILE A 28 0.68 0.22 10.97
CA ILE A 28 1.49 0.03 9.76
C ILE A 28 2.39 -1.19 9.91
N THR A 29 3.12 -1.27 11.02
CA THR A 29 4.05 -2.39 11.31
C THR A 29 3.30 -3.72 11.30
N ARG A 30 2.16 -3.79 12.01
CA ARG A 30 1.33 -4.99 12.02
C ARG A 30 0.84 -5.39 10.62
N ILE A 31 0.55 -4.43 9.74
CA ILE A 31 0.10 -4.70 8.38
C ILE A 31 1.23 -5.25 7.50
N ILE A 32 2.43 -4.66 7.57
CA ILE A 32 3.55 -5.08 6.71
C ILE A 32 4.20 -6.39 7.17
N GLU A 33 4.09 -6.70 8.46
CA GLU A 33 4.57 -7.95 9.07
C GLU A 33 3.52 -9.06 9.06
N ASP A 34 2.29 -8.77 8.63
CA ASP A 34 1.24 -9.76 8.49
C ASP A 34 1.71 -10.95 7.64
N GLU A 35 1.66 -12.14 8.21
CA GLU A 35 2.24 -13.34 7.59
C GLU A 35 1.61 -13.62 6.22
N LYS A 36 0.29 -13.46 6.10
CA LYS A 36 -0.42 -13.67 4.85
C LYS A 36 0.05 -12.66 3.79
N PHE A 37 0.24 -11.40 4.17
CA PHE A 37 0.81 -10.38 3.27
C PHE A 37 2.25 -10.71 2.85
N VAL A 38 3.12 -11.11 3.77
CA VAL A 38 4.49 -11.55 3.48
C VAL A 38 4.50 -12.74 2.51
N GLN A 39 3.67 -13.75 2.77
CA GLN A 39 3.55 -14.93 1.91
C GLN A 39 3.01 -14.57 0.52
N SER A 40 2.01 -13.68 0.45
CA SER A 40 1.45 -13.21 -0.82
C SER A 40 2.52 -12.52 -1.68
N ARG A 41 3.32 -11.62 -1.10
CA ARG A 41 4.43 -10.98 -1.81
C ARG A 41 5.44 -11.99 -2.35
N ARG A 42 5.80 -12.98 -1.52
CA ARG A 42 6.74 -14.05 -1.93
C ARG A 42 6.17 -14.91 -3.06
N ALA A 43 4.88 -15.23 -3.04
CA ALA A 43 4.23 -16.01 -4.09
C ALA A 43 4.22 -15.24 -5.42
N LEU A 44 3.85 -13.96 -5.39
CA LEU A 44 3.78 -13.11 -6.58
C LEU A 44 5.15 -12.95 -7.26
N ARG A 45 6.23 -12.72 -6.48
CA ARG A 45 7.59 -12.63 -7.02
C ARG A 45 8.05 -13.89 -7.74
N LYS A 46 7.61 -15.06 -7.29
CA LYS A 46 7.98 -16.36 -7.86
C LYS A 46 7.13 -16.72 -9.08
N ASN A 47 6.05 -16.01 -9.34
CA ASN A 47 5.15 -16.32 -10.45
C ASN A 47 5.80 -15.89 -11.78
N LYS A 48 6.09 -16.86 -12.65
CA LYS A 48 6.75 -16.60 -13.94
C LYS A 48 5.89 -15.74 -14.87
N LEU A 49 4.58 -15.97 -14.91
CA LEU A 49 3.65 -15.25 -15.79
C LEU A 49 3.54 -13.77 -15.42
N LEU A 50 3.51 -13.45 -14.12
CA LEU A 50 3.52 -12.06 -13.66
C LEU A 50 4.83 -11.33 -13.99
N ASN A 51 5.96 -12.02 -13.89
CA ASN A 51 7.25 -11.43 -14.28
C ASN A 51 7.32 -11.20 -15.81
N GLN A 52 6.76 -12.10 -16.61
CA GLN A 52 6.63 -11.90 -18.07
C GLN A 52 5.73 -10.71 -18.38
N LEU A 53 4.56 -10.61 -17.75
CA LEU A 53 3.64 -9.46 -17.88
C LEU A 53 4.29 -8.12 -17.52
N ARG A 54 5.20 -8.12 -16.54
CA ARG A 54 5.96 -6.93 -16.14
C ARG A 54 6.97 -6.48 -17.20
N GLU A 55 7.59 -7.43 -17.90
CA GLU A 55 8.66 -7.20 -18.89
C GLU A 55 8.11 -6.96 -20.30
N GLU A 56 6.98 -7.58 -20.63
CA GLU A 56 6.33 -7.51 -21.93
C GLU A 56 5.11 -6.59 -21.87
N ASN A 57 5.27 -5.32 -22.27
CA ASN A 57 4.20 -4.33 -22.47
C ASN A 57 3.20 -4.72 -23.60
N GLY A 58 2.66 -5.95 -23.65
CA GLY A 58 2.04 -6.41 -24.90
C GLY A 58 1.03 -7.55 -24.91
N ASN A 59 0.81 -8.30 -23.83
CA ASN A 59 -0.22 -9.34 -23.88
C ASN A 59 -1.19 -9.30 -22.70
N ASP A 60 -2.08 -8.31 -22.75
CA ASP A 60 -3.17 -8.09 -21.80
C ASP A 60 -4.06 -9.33 -21.58
N ASN A 61 -4.05 -10.29 -22.51
CA ASN A 61 -4.78 -11.53 -22.37
C ASN A 61 -4.19 -12.48 -21.31
N LEU A 62 -2.88 -12.42 -21.03
CA LEU A 62 -2.22 -13.28 -20.03
C LEU A 62 -2.68 -12.98 -18.60
N VAL A 63 -3.22 -11.78 -18.34
CA VAL A 63 -3.83 -11.40 -17.05
C VAL A 63 -5.02 -12.31 -16.72
N PHE A 64 -5.68 -12.87 -17.73
CA PHE A 64 -6.83 -13.75 -17.55
C PHE A 64 -6.46 -15.23 -17.29
N GLU A 65 -5.20 -15.61 -17.52
CA GLU A 65 -4.71 -17.00 -17.40
C GLU A 65 -4.12 -17.34 -16.03
N LEU A 66 -4.03 -16.35 -15.12
CA LEU A 66 -3.48 -16.56 -13.78
C LEU A 66 -4.34 -17.53 -12.95
N ASP A 67 -3.67 -18.40 -12.20
CA ASP A 67 -4.32 -19.31 -11.26
C ASP A 67 -4.96 -18.56 -10.08
N MET A 68 -5.94 -19.20 -9.43
CA MET A 68 -6.68 -18.60 -8.31
C MET A 68 -5.79 -18.22 -7.12
N ALA A 69 -4.71 -18.95 -6.85
CA ALA A 69 -3.84 -18.67 -5.71
C ALA A 69 -3.01 -17.41 -5.95
N THR A 70 -2.51 -17.23 -7.17
CA THR A 70 -1.83 -16.01 -7.61
C THR A 70 -2.77 -14.81 -7.58
N GLU A 71 -4.02 -15.02 -8.03
CA GLU A 71 -5.05 -14.00 -7.89
C GLU A 71 -5.29 -13.61 -6.43
N ASP A 72 -5.51 -14.57 -5.54
CA ASP A 72 -5.78 -14.25 -4.14
C ASP A 72 -4.59 -13.55 -3.45
N ALA A 73 -3.36 -13.90 -3.83
CA ALA A 73 -2.17 -13.22 -3.37
C ALA A 73 -2.15 -11.74 -3.81
N ALA A 74 -2.46 -11.47 -5.08
CA ALA A 74 -2.52 -10.09 -5.57
C ALA A 74 -3.71 -9.32 -4.97
N ARG A 75 -4.85 -9.97 -4.66
CA ARG A 75 -5.98 -9.33 -3.96
C ARG A 75 -5.56 -8.87 -2.58
N ASN A 76 -4.82 -9.74 -1.90
CA ASN A 76 -4.29 -9.45 -0.57
C ASN A 76 -3.32 -8.27 -0.60
N VAL A 77 -2.37 -8.25 -1.56
CA VAL A 77 -1.45 -7.11 -1.73
C VAL A 77 -2.20 -5.81 -2.00
N ALA A 78 -3.11 -5.80 -2.98
CA ALA A 78 -3.87 -4.61 -3.34
C ALA A 78 -4.69 -4.07 -2.16
N SER A 79 -5.37 -4.95 -1.43
CA SER A 79 -6.17 -4.58 -0.26
C SER A 79 -5.31 -4.07 0.90
N THR A 80 -4.13 -4.65 1.10
CA THR A 80 -3.16 -4.17 2.09
C THR A 80 -2.67 -2.78 1.76
N TYR A 81 -2.39 -2.50 0.49
CA TYR A 81 -1.98 -1.18 0.04
C TYR A 81 -3.08 -0.14 0.19
N ASP A 82 -4.34 -0.52 -0.04
CA ASP A 82 -5.44 0.39 0.26
C ASP A 82 -5.54 0.74 1.75
N ARG A 83 -5.34 -0.25 2.63
CA ARG A 83 -5.33 -0.04 4.08
C ARG A 83 -4.18 0.86 4.50
N LEU A 84 -2.98 0.64 3.96
CA LEU A 84 -1.81 1.47 4.23
C LEU A 84 -2.05 2.90 3.76
N GLY A 85 -2.45 3.11 2.51
CA GLY A 85 -2.73 4.44 1.99
C GLY A 85 -3.83 5.17 2.77
N PHE A 86 -4.84 4.46 3.25
CA PHE A 86 -5.88 5.05 4.12
C PHE A 86 -5.34 5.53 5.47
N ILE A 87 -4.40 4.81 6.08
CA ILE A 87 -3.76 5.24 7.34
C ILE A 87 -2.84 6.43 7.07
N LEU A 88 -2.02 6.34 6.02
CA LEU A 88 -0.95 7.28 5.72
C LEU A 88 -1.45 8.64 5.22
N LYS A 89 -2.57 8.70 4.48
CA LYS A 89 -3.09 9.95 3.91
C LYS A 89 -3.39 11.06 4.94
N HIS A 90 -3.50 10.69 6.22
CA HIS A 90 -3.81 11.61 7.31
C HIS A 90 -2.56 12.28 7.91
N ASP A 91 -1.36 11.80 7.57
CA ASP A 91 -0.10 12.35 8.06
C ASP A 91 0.95 12.28 6.94
N LYS A 92 1.22 13.44 6.32
CA LYS A 92 2.10 13.53 5.15
C LYS A 92 3.55 13.18 5.48
N GLU A 93 4.06 13.61 6.64
CA GLU A 93 5.45 13.33 7.03
C GLU A 93 5.64 11.83 7.25
N LEU A 94 4.71 11.19 7.98
CA LEU A 94 4.71 9.74 8.17
C LEU A 94 4.58 8.99 6.84
N GLU A 95 3.74 9.46 5.93
CA GLU A 95 3.59 8.87 4.60
C GLU A 95 4.89 8.95 3.79
N ASP A 96 5.51 10.12 3.73
CA ASP A 96 6.76 10.33 3.00
C ASP A 96 7.86 9.42 3.56
N GLU A 97 8.05 9.38 4.88
CA GLU A 97 9.03 8.50 5.54
C GLU A 97 8.75 7.02 5.31
N PHE A 98 7.50 6.58 5.46
CA PHE A 98 7.13 5.18 5.28
C PHE A 98 7.34 4.73 3.83
N ILE A 99 6.89 5.53 2.86
CA ILE A 99 7.05 5.17 1.45
C ILE A 99 8.53 5.20 1.08
N GLN A 100 9.33 6.15 1.56
CA GLN A 100 10.78 6.16 1.34
C GLN A 100 11.45 4.88 1.89
N TRP A 101 11.00 4.39 3.05
CA TRP A 101 11.55 3.17 3.65
C TRP A 101 11.13 1.89 2.92
N GLN A 102 9.93 1.85 2.34
CA GLN A 102 9.36 0.67 1.69
C GLN A 102 9.29 0.77 0.16
N SER A 103 9.88 1.81 -0.44
CA SER A 103 9.70 2.21 -1.85
C SER A 103 9.95 1.05 -2.80
N TYR A 104 11.11 0.40 -2.68
CA TYR A 104 11.47 -0.78 -3.47
C TYR A 104 10.39 -1.87 -3.44
N VAL A 105 9.88 -2.20 -2.24
CA VAL A 105 8.91 -3.28 -2.08
C VAL A 105 7.53 -2.88 -2.61
N ILE A 106 7.12 -1.63 -2.37
CA ILE A 106 5.83 -1.12 -2.84
C ILE A 106 5.83 -1.00 -4.36
N ALA A 107 6.88 -0.45 -4.95
CA ALA A 107 7.04 -0.31 -6.40
C ALA A 107 7.06 -1.68 -7.09
N ASP A 108 7.87 -2.62 -6.61
CA ASP A 108 7.97 -3.99 -7.14
C ASP A 108 6.61 -4.71 -7.15
N MET A 109 5.90 -4.67 -6.02
CA MET A 109 4.58 -5.29 -5.92
C MET A 109 3.52 -4.58 -6.75
N TRP A 110 3.57 -3.25 -6.82
CA TRP A 110 2.64 -2.49 -7.66
C TRP A 110 2.86 -2.83 -9.13
N LEU A 111 4.10 -2.85 -9.63
CA LEU A 111 4.41 -3.22 -11.01
C LEU A 111 3.96 -4.64 -11.35
N LEU A 112 4.14 -5.60 -10.44
CA LEU A 112 3.70 -6.98 -10.65
C LEU A 112 2.18 -7.16 -10.67
N THR A 113 1.42 -6.27 -10.02
CA THR A 113 -0.01 -6.48 -9.79
C THR A 113 -0.92 -5.43 -10.42
N LYS A 114 -0.40 -4.29 -10.87
CA LYS A 114 -1.19 -3.14 -11.37
C LYS A 114 -2.15 -3.55 -12.49
N ASP A 115 -1.71 -4.32 -13.48
CA ASP A 115 -2.55 -4.68 -14.62
C ASP A 115 -3.64 -5.67 -14.22
N LEU A 116 -3.31 -6.65 -13.37
CA LEU A 116 -4.29 -7.57 -12.81
C LEU A 116 -5.37 -6.84 -12.00
N VAL A 117 -4.94 -5.96 -11.09
CA VAL A 117 -5.84 -5.24 -10.20
C VAL A 117 -6.73 -4.27 -10.99
N THR A 118 -6.15 -3.51 -11.91
CA THR A 118 -6.88 -2.48 -12.67
C THR A 118 -7.73 -3.06 -13.79
N LYS A 119 -7.23 -4.03 -14.56
CA LYS A 119 -7.93 -4.59 -15.74
C LYS A 119 -8.89 -5.72 -15.40
N LYS A 120 -8.57 -6.58 -14.42
CA LYS A 120 -9.41 -7.75 -14.08
C LYS A 120 -10.40 -7.45 -12.97
N TRP A 121 -9.93 -6.99 -11.81
CA TRP A 121 -10.80 -6.94 -10.62
C TRP A 121 -11.51 -5.61 -10.41
N ARG A 122 -10.83 -4.50 -10.69
CA ARG A 122 -11.36 -3.15 -10.38
C ARG A 122 -11.74 -2.37 -11.62
N SER A 123 -11.87 -3.05 -12.77
CA SER A 123 -12.24 -2.44 -14.06
C SER A 123 -13.55 -1.63 -14.00
N LYS A 124 -14.48 -2.00 -13.10
CA LYS A 124 -15.79 -1.34 -12.95
C LYS A 124 -15.90 -0.41 -11.74
N ASN A 125 -14.96 -0.40 -10.79
CA ASN A 125 -15.10 0.39 -9.56
C ASN A 125 -13.78 1.05 -9.14
N GLN A 126 -13.53 2.23 -9.70
CA GLN A 126 -12.29 2.98 -9.49
C GLN A 126 -12.16 3.65 -8.12
N SER A 127 -13.25 3.74 -7.35
CA SER A 127 -13.18 4.35 -6.00
C SER A 127 -12.25 3.58 -5.06
N TYR A 128 -12.20 2.26 -5.20
CA TYR A 128 -11.31 1.37 -4.46
C TYR A 128 -9.86 1.37 -4.99
N LEU A 129 -9.57 1.96 -6.14
CA LEU A 129 -8.20 2.00 -6.69
C LEU A 129 -7.33 3.09 -6.09
N LYS A 130 -7.92 4.07 -5.40
CA LYS A 130 -7.25 5.33 -5.11
C LYS A 130 -5.97 5.17 -4.29
N GLU A 131 -6.02 4.37 -3.23
CA GLU A 131 -4.90 4.26 -2.30
C GLU A 131 -3.83 3.31 -2.85
N PHE A 132 -4.20 2.14 -3.37
CA PHE A 132 -3.28 1.23 -4.08
C PHE A 132 -2.49 1.92 -5.19
N GLU A 133 -3.17 2.63 -6.09
CA GLU A 133 -2.52 3.35 -7.20
C GLU A 133 -1.66 4.51 -6.70
N ARG A 134 -2.14 5.27 -5.71
CA ARG A 134 -1.45 6.45 -5.19
C ARG A 134 -0.14 6.08 -4.50
N ILE A 135 -0.16 5.08 -3.61
CA ILE A 135 1.06 4.67 -2.92
C ILE A 135 2.00 3.91 -3.87
N GLY A 136 1.46 3.14 -4.81
CA GLY A 136 2.23 2.43 -5.83
C GLY A 136 3.01 3.37 -6.74
N LYS A 137 2.34 4.38 -7.30
CA LYS A 137 2.98 5.41 -8.13
C LYS A 137 4.01 6.22 -7.35
N LYS A 138 3.65 6.68 -6.16
CA LYS A 138 4.55 7.45 -5.30
C LYS A 138 5.82 6.67 -4.94
N ALA A 139 5.71 5.36 -4.70
CA ALA A 139 6.87 4.51 -4.47
C ALA A 139 7.72 4.35 -5.74
N LEU A 140 7.11 4.18 -6.91
CA LEU A 140 7.85 4.08 -8.18
C LEU A 140 8.60 5.37 -8.51
N ASP A 141 7.97 6.52 -8.28
CA ASP A 141 8.56 7.85 -8.51
C ASP A 141 9.79 8.10 -7.62
N ILE A 142 9.91 7.41 -6.48
CA ILE A 142 11.10 7.49 -5.59
C ILE A 142 12.23 6.56 -6.09
N GLU A 143 11.90 5.44 -6.73
CA GLU A 143 12.87 4.46 -7.22
C GLU A 143 13.44 4.81 -8.61
N THR A 144 12.83 5.76 -9.34
CA THR A 144 13.17 6.14 -10.72
C THR A 144 13.83 7.51 -10.77
#